data_AF-A0A9E4JQX1-F1
#
_entry.id   AF-A0A9E4JQX1-F1
#
_cell.length_a   1.000
_cell.length_b   1.000
_cell.length_c   1.000
_cell.angle_alpha   90.00
_cell.angle_beta   90.00
_cell.angle_gamma   90.00
#
_symmetry.space_group_name_H-M   'P 1'
#
loop_
_entity.id
_entity.type
_entity.pdbx_description
1 polymer ?
#
loop_
_entity_poly.entity_id
_entity_poly.type
_entity_poly.pdbx_seq_one_letter_code
_entity_poly.pdbx_strand_id
1 'polypeptide(L)'
;MSDQSFPTPSPNPLDRLHVTDGLMINAQRWRLAHTYSRKRQNLHYQSLNQPGIVCGLGVHPTSAPAGVQSKFQTGWLKVKPGIAIDGEGNPIIIDRPMEFRITDPKPSKTQPIIVYLVVSYVDPEELSLRNDNDVVRETFRIDQKTDPPSHLEVEICRINLEPGTVQIGQPEEVLFPQVNELDLRYRIAARSRPQVVVKTAMLSPQASRGMMSEAEGKYCRENLAFLMHSVESLDPRMQGISEIEQIYFIGNEDFDLLYLTEKQTRELDNNQLEILGGYLETGRTVLIEIPIDDDLNQNFKELTDWGKEEFNLNFIDWDRLITDHLLKVHPFLFAIPPTVNYEPIELFLGGGMILIIGSLSKAWGINEHTLPRTEIRTAQEFGINLLYFAWYRRHQTQLLEVVSE
;
A
#
# COMPACT_ATOMS: atom_id res chain seq x y z
N MET A 1 -2.18 6.07 7.54
CA MET A 1 -2.53 4.64 7.67
C MET A 1 -1.41 3.86 7.02
N SER A 2 -1.07 2.67 7.53
CA SER A 2 -0.03 1.83 6.93
C SER A 2 -0.64 1.08 5.75
N ASP A 3 -0.49 1.61 4.54
CA ASP A 3 -0.99 0.96 3.32
C ASP A 3 0.01 -0.12 2.89
N GLN A 4 -0.14 -1.32 3.46
CA GLN A 4 0.65 -2.49 3.08
C GLN A 4 -0.11 -3.33 2.05
N SER A 5 0.58 -3.71 0.97
CA SER A 5 0.12 -4.75 0.06
C SER A 5 0.51 -6.12 0.61
N PHE A 6 -0.46 -7.03 0.70
CA PHE A 6 -0.24 -8.40 1.14
C PHE A 6 -0.18 -9.33 -0.07
N PRO A 7 0.66 -10.37 -0.07
CA PRO A 7 0.72 -11.32 -1.19
C PRO A 7 -0.61 -12.06 -1.36
N THR A 8 -0.92 -12.45 -2.59
CA THR A 8 -2.02 -13.39 -2.88
C THR A 8 -1.55 -14.83 -2.59
N PRO A 9 -2.46 -15.75 -2.25
CA PRO A 9 -2.09 -17.14 -2.08
C PRO A 9 -1.51 -17.73 -3.39
N SER A 10 -0.50 -18.59 -3.25
CA SER A 10 0.08 -19.32 -4.37
C SER A 10 -0.93 -20.29 -5.00
N PRO A 11 -0.95 -20.47 -6.33
CA PRO A 11 -1.84 -21.41 -7.03
C PRO A 11 -1.42 -22.88 -6.89
N ASN A 12 -0.53 -23.22 -5.94
CA ASN A 12 -0.07 -24.58 -5.70
C ASN A 12 -1.23 -25.52 -5.32
N PRO A 13 -1.26 -26.76 -5.83
CA PRO A 13 -2.31 -27.72 -5.53
C PRO A 13 -2.33 -28.12 -4.05
N LEU A 14 -3.52 -28.46 -3.55
CA LEU A 14 -3.72 -28.97 -2.19
C LEU A 14 -3.83 -30.50 -2.20
N ASP A 15 -2.82 -31.17 -1.65
CA ASP A 15 -2.79 -32.63 -1.54
C ASP A 15 -3.49 -33.13 -0.28
N ARG A 16 -4.51 -33.97 -0.47
CA ARG A 16 -5.29 -34.57 0.61
C ARG A 16 -4.91 -36.04 0.79
N LEU A 17 -4.86 -36.51 2.03
CA LEU A 17 -4.72 -37.94 2.34
C LEU A 17 -5.87 -38.74 1.71
N HIS A 18 -5.54 -39.72 0.86
CA HIS A 18 -6.51 -40.67 0.34
C HIS A 18 -6.78 -41.76 1.39
N VAL A 19 -8.02 -41.82 1.89
CA VAL A 19 -8.44 -42.75 2.94
C VAL A 19 -9.12 -43.96 2.30
N THR A 20 -8.58 -45.15 2.57
CA THR A 20 -9.11 -46.45 2.10
C THR A 20 -9.26 -47.42 3.26
N ASP A 21 -10.09 -48.45 3.09
CA ASP A 21 -10.23 -49.51 4.08
C ASP A 21 -8.90 -50.25 4.29
N GLY A 22 -8.56 -50.48 5.56
CA GLY A 22 -7.28 -51.07 5.96
C GLY A 22 -6.10 -50.09 5.97
N LEU A 23 -6.32 -48.79 5.68
CA LEU A 23 -5.27 -47.78 5.81
C LEU A 23 -4.82 -47.64 7.27
N MET A 24 -3.58 -48.04 7.55
CA MET A 24 -2.95 -47.82 8.85
C MET A 24 -2.77 -46.33 9.13
N ILE A 25 -3.38 -45.79 10.19
CA ILE A 25 -3.15 -44.41 10.63
C ILE A 25 -1.89 -44.37 11.50
N ASN A 26 -0.93 -43.53 11.11
CA ASN A 26 0.28 -43.24 11.87
C ASN A 26 0.46 -41.71 12.00
N ALA A 27 1.43 -41.28 12.80
CA ALA A 27 1.67 -39.86 13.06
C ALA A 27 1.90 -39.04 11.78
N GLN A 28 2.61 -39.60 10.79
CA GLN A 28 2.87 -38.91 9.52
C GLN A 28 1.57 -38.67 8.72
N ARG A 29 0.71 -39.69 8.61
CA ARG A 29 -0.58 -39.58 7.91
C ARG A 29 -1.55 -38.66 8.64
N TRP A 30 -1.54 -38.70 9.96
CA TRP A 30 -2.32 -37.79 10.79
C TRP A 30 -1.87 -36.33 10.61
N ARG A 31 -0.55 -36.08 10.66
CA ARG A 31 0.04 -34.77 10.36
C ARG A 31 -0.34 -34.29 8.97
N LEU A 32 -0.26 -35.15 7.95
CA LEU A 32 -0.66 -34.80 6.58
C LEU A 32 -2.11 -34.31 6.50
N ALA A 33 -3.05 -35.00 7.16
CA ALA A 33 -4.46 -34.60 7.18
C ALA A 33 -4.69 -33.25 7.89
N HIS A 34 -3.98 -32.99 8.98
CA HIS A 34 -4.04 -31.70 9.69
C HIS A 34 -3.38 -30.57 8.90
N THR A 35 -2.20 -30.79 8.31
CA THR A 35 -1.53 -29.82 7.44
C THR A 35 -2.40 -29.46 6.25
N TYR A 36 -3.07 -30.43 5.61
CA TYR A 36 -4.04 -30.15 4.54
C TYR A 36 -5.17 -29.21 5.02
N SER A 37 -5.74 -29.50 6.19
CA SER A 37 -6.83 -28.70 6.75
C SER A 37 -6.39 -27.27 7.07
N ARG A 38 -5.20 -27.11 7.68
CA ARG A 38 -4.58 -25.80 7.95
C ARG A 38 -4.32 -25.05 6.65
N LYS A 39 -3.67 -25.66 5.67
CA LYS A 39 -3.41 -25.04 4.34
C LYS A 39 -4.70 -24.58 3.67
N ARG A 40 -5.78 -25.36 3.73
CA ARG A 40 -7.07 -24.97 3.14
C ARG A 40 -7.70 -23.79 3.88
N GLN A 41 -7.59 -23.73 5.20
CA GLN A 41 -8.06 -22.60 6.01
C GLN A 41 -7.25 -21.34 5.72
N ASN A 42 -5.93 -21.44 5.70
CA ASN A 42 -5.01 -20.35 5.38
C ASN A 42 -5.29 -19.80 3.97
N LEU A 43 -5.43 -20.68 2.97
CA LEU A 43 -5.82 -20.31 1.61
C LEU A 43 -7.13 -19.50 1.61
N HIS A 44 -8.17 -20.01 2.28
CA HIS A 44 -9.45 -19.30 2.38
C HIS A 44 -9.33 -17.92 3.02
N TYR A 45 -8.54 -17.81 4.10
CA TYR A 45 -8.32 -16.53 4.77
C TYR A 45 -7.57 -15.56 3.86
N GLN A 46 -6.43 -15.96 3.29
CA GLN A 46 -5.60 -15.13 2.41
C GLN A 46 -6.36 -14.64 1.17
N SER A 47 -7.30 -15.44 0.65
CA SER A 47 -8.13 -15.06 -0.49
C SER A 47 -9.11 -13.92 -0.18
N LEU A 48 -9.57 -13.80 1.07
CA LEU A 48 -10.73 -12.95 1.41
C LEU A 48 -10.43 -11.87 2.44
N ASN A 49 -9.36 -12.00 3.22
CA ASN A 49 -9.06 -11.13 4.35
C ASN A 49 -7.62 -10.62 4.31
N GLN A 50 -7.42 -9.43 4.87
CA GLN A 50 -6.10 -8.91 5.20
C GLN A 50 -5.71 -9.33 6.63
N PRO A 51 -4.41 -9.52 6.88
CA PRO A 51 -3.91 -9.75 8.22
C PRO A 51 -4.06 -8.50 9.09
N GLY A 52 -3.91 -8.70 10.39
CA GLY A 52 -3.99 -7.62 11.36
C GLY A 52 -4.59 -8.06 12.68
N ILE A 53 -4.92 -7.06 13.49
CA ILE A 53 -5.46 -7.23 14.84
C ILE A 53 -6.97 -7.45 14.74
N VAL A 54 -7.45 -8.56 15.30
CA VAL A 54 -8.88 -8.86 15.41
C VAL A 54 -9.46 -8.13 16.62
N CYS A 55 -8.80 -8.24 17.78
CA CYS A 55 -9.20 -7.54 19.00
C CYS A 55 -8.05 -7.46 20.01
N GLY A 56 -8.14 -6.53 20.96
CA GLY A 56 -7.19 -6.43 22.07
C GLY A 56 -5.80 -5.92 21.64
N LEU A 57 -4.74 -6.54 22.16
CA LEU A 57 -3.33 -6.23 21.85
C LEU A 57 -2.92 -4.77 22.09
N GLY A 58 -3.55 -4.11 23.07
CA GLY A 58 -3.15 -2.77 23.48
C GLY A 58 -1.79 -2.78 24.18
N VAL A 59 -0.98 -1.75 23.96
CA VAL A 59 0.34 -1.58 24.58
C VAL A 59 0.34 -0.38 25.51
N HIS A 60 0.99 -0.49 26.66
CA HIS A 60 1.22 0.65 27.55
C HIS A 60 2.60 0.58 28.22
N PRO A 61 3.24 1.71 28.54
CA PRO A 61 4.46 1.70 29.33
C PRO A 61 4.16 1.18 30.73
N THR A 62 5.14 0.50 31.32
CA THR A 62 5.06 -0.04 32.67
C THR A 62 6.40 0.10 33.37
N SER A 63 6.42 -0.02 34.70
CA SER A 63 7.68 -0.13 35.43
C SER A 63 8.32 -1.51 35.21
N ALA A 64 9.64 -1.58 35.38
CA ALA A 64 10.36 -2.84 35.35
C ALA A 64 9.80 -3.85 36.38
N PRO A 65 9.78 -5.15 36.05
CA PRO A 65 9.41 -6.20 36.98
C PRO A 65 10.31 -6.22 38.22
N ALA A 66 9.80 -6.76 39.32
CA ALA A 66 10.56 -6.86 40.56
C ALA A 66 11.84 -7.71 40.35
N GLY A 67 12.97 -7.25 40.90
CA GLY A 67 14.25 -7.96 40.82
C GLY A 67 15.11 -7.64 39.60
N VAL A 68 14.66 -6.78 38.68
CA VAL A 68 15.46 -6.31 37.55
C VAL A 68 16.53 -5.31 38.01
N GLN A 69 17.76 -5.48 37.52
CA GLN A 69 18.90 -4.60 37.86
C GLN A 69 18.64 -3.15 37.46
N SER A 70 19.16 -2.18 38.22
CA SER A 70 18.94 -0.74 38.00
C SER A 70 19.21 -0.27 36.56
N LYS A 71 20.27 -0.78 35.92
CA LYS A 71 20.59 -0.49 34.50
C LYS A 71 19.53 -0.91 33.48
N PHE A 72 18.53 -1.68 33.90
CA PHE A 72 17.48 -2.24 33.08
C PHE A 72 16.08 -1.79 33.50
N GLN A 73 15.96 -0.68 34.25
CA GLN A 73 14.67 -0.21 34.75
C GLN A 73 13.80 0.51 33.71
N THR A 74 14.38 0.96 32.59
CA THR A 74 13.69 1.70 31.54
C THR A 74 13.32 0.80 30.34
N GLY A 75 12.37 1.27 29.55
CA GLY A 75 11.97 0.64 28.29
C GLY A 75 10.92 -0.46 28.42
N TRP A 76 10.27 -0.59 29.57
CA TRP A 76 9.30 -1.66 29.80
C TRP A 76 7.92 -1.29 29.29
N LEU A 77 7.36 -2.21 28.52
CA LEU A 77 6.02 -2.17 27.97
C LEU A 77 5.23 -3.37 28.47
N LYS A 78 3.91 -3.20 28.56
CA LYS A 78 2.98 -4.28 28.83
C LYS A 78 1.99 -4.38 27.68
N VAL A 79 1.98 -5.57 27.08
CA VAL A 79 1.06 -5.96 26.01
C VAL A 79 -0.15 -6.63 26.64
N LYS A 80 -1.34 -6.11 26.36
CA LYS A 80 -2.62 -6.68 26.83
C LYS A 80 -3.00 -7.91 25.98
N PRO A 81 -3.83 -8.82 26.54
CA PRO A 81 -4.39 -9.93 25.77
C PRO A 81 -5.09 -9.48 24.49
N GLY A 82 -5.12 -10.37 23.51
CA GLY A 82 -5.78 -10.12 22.23
C GLY A 82 -5.44 -11.15 21.17
N ILE A 83 -6.01 -10.94 20.00
CA ILE A 83 -5.92 -11.84 18.85
C ILE A 83 -5.50 -11.03 17.63
N ALA A 84 -4.51 -11.55 16.91
CA ALA A 84 -4.15 -11.11 15.58
C ALA A 84 -4.11 -12.31 14.62
N ILE A 85 -4.06 -12.03 13.32
CA ILE A 85 -3.87 -13.02 12.26
C ILE A 85 -2.76 -12.49 11.35
N ASP A 86 -1.74 -13.31 11.09
CA ASP A 86 -0.65 -12.94 10.19
C ASP A 86 -1.04 -13.05 8.70
N GLY A 87 -0.14 -12.63 7.81
CA GLY A 87 -0.34 -12.63 6.36
C GLY A 87 -0.52 -14.02 5.74
N GLU A 88 -0.17 -15.08 6.47
CA GLU A 88 -0.42 -16.45 6.05
C GLU A 88 -1.75 -16.99 6.57
N GLY A 89 -2.48 -16.23 7.39
CA GLY A 89 -3.74 -16.65 8.00
C GLY A 89 -3.57 -17.41 9.32
N ASN A 90 -2.38 -17.40 9.93
CA ASN A 90 -2.15 -18.06 11.21
C ASN A 90 -2.64 -17.18 12.36
N PRO A 91 -3.46 -17.71 13.29
CA PRO A 91 -3.88 -16.98 14.48
C PRO A 91 -2.73 -16.78 15.47
N ILE A 92 -2.61 -15.56 16.00
CA ILE A 92 -1.67 -15.18 17.05
C ILE A 92 -2.49 -14.81 18.28
N ILE A 93 -2.45 -15.65 19.32
CA ILE A 93 -3.27 -15.50 20.52
C ILE A 93 -2.39 -15.18 21.73
N ILE A 94 -2.53 -13.97 22.26
CA ILE A 94 -1.98 -13.56 23.55
C ILE A 94 -3.10 -13.64 24.58
N ASP A 95 -3.08 -14.68 25.43
CA ASP A 95 -4.16 -14.98 26.38
C ASP A 95 -4.01 -14.27 27.74
N ARG A 96 -2.82 -13.76 28.04
CA ARG A 96 -2.49 -13.07 29.29
C ARG A 96 -1.56 -11.88 29.03
N PRO A 97 -1.52 -10.88 29.93
CA PRO A 97 -0.62 -9.76 29.75
C PRO A 97 0.85 -10.20 29.69
N MET A 98 1.60 -9.64 28.76
CA MET A 98 3.02 -9.91 28.56
C MET A 98 3.83 -8.65 28.83
N GLU A 99 4.94 -8.79 29.53
CA GLU A 99 5.91 -7.70 29.71
C GLU A 99 6.99 -7.85 28.65
N PHE A 100 7.31 -6.75 27.97
CA PHE A 100 8.34 -6.69 26.96
C PHE A 100 9.23 -5.50 27.23
N ARG A 101 10.55 -5.68 27.08
CA ARG A 101 11.51 -4.60 27.29
C ARG A 101 12.08 -4.18 25.95
N ILE A 102 11.83 -2.93 25.58
CA ILE A 102 12.54 -2.27 24.49
C ILE A 102 14.00 -2.09 24.89
N THR A 103 14.87 -2.48 23.98
CA THR A 103 16.32 -2.31 24.07
C THR A 103 16.73 -1.27 23.04
N ASP A 104 17.73 -0.46 23.40
CA ASP A 104 18.33 0.51 22.47
C ASP A 104 18.83 -0.25 21.22
N PRO A 105 18.25 0.02 20.03
CA PRO A 105 18.57 -0.74 18.83
C PRO A 105 20.01 -0.48 18.31
N LYS A 106 20.80 0.43 18.92
CA LYS A 106 22.15 0.84 18.49
C LYS A 106 22.38 1.14 16.98
N PRO A 107 21.58 1.95 16.26
CA PRO A 107 21.82 2.22 14.83
C PRO A 107 22.21 3.68 14.47
N SER A 108 21.92 4.70 15.29
CA SER A 108 22.26 6.11 15.01
C SER A 108 22.62 6.86 16.29
N LYS A 109 23.62 7.74 16.25
CA LYS A 109 23.98 8.65 17.36
C LYS A 109 23.26 10.00 17.29
N THR A 110 22.61 10.31 16.17
CA THR A 110 22.25 11.69 15.84
C THR A 110 20.80 11.89 15.43
N GLN A 111 20.07 10.83 15.05
CA GLN A 111 18.69 10.92 14.61
C GLN A 111 17.80 9.90 15.32
N PRO A 112 16.55 10.26 15.67
CA PRO A 112 15.55 9.31 16.14
C PRO A 112 15.32 8.17 15.15
N ILE A 113 14.97 7.00 15.67
CA ILE A 113 14.76 5.78 14.89
C ILE A 113 13.41 5.19 15.25
N ILE A 114 12.66 4.76 14.24
CA ILE A 114 11.40 4.07 14.45
C ILE A 114 11.70 2.64 14.91
N VAL A 115 11.20 2.31 16.10
CA VAL A 115 11.21 0.96 16.66
C VAL A 115 9.80 0.40 16.56
N TYR A 116 9.65 -0.70 15.84
CA TYR A 116 8.41 -1.46 15.71
C TYR A 116 8.37 -2.55 16.78
N LEU A 117 7.22 -2.68 17.44
CA LEU A 117 6.91 -3.84 18.27
C LEU A 117 5.92 -4.71 17.50
N VAL A 118 6.32 -5.95 17.23
CA VAL A 118 5.56 -6.87 16.39
C VAL A 118 5.25 -8.16 17.13
N VAL A 119 4.18 -8.83 16.72
CA VAL A 119 3.84 -10.19 17.14
C VAL A 119 3.83 -11.13 15.93
N SER A 120 4.32 -12.35 16.10
CA SER A 120 4.36 -13.37 15.04
C SER A 120 3.92 -14.74 15.56
N TYR A 121 3.32 -15.55 14.68
CA TYR A 121 3.00 -16.95 14.95
C TYR A 121 4.29 -17.78 14.95
N VAL A 122 4.37 -18.77 15.84
CA VAL A 122 5.48 -19.73 15.89
C VAL A 122 4.90 -21.14 15.90
N ASP A 123 5.29 -21.95 14.91
CA ASP A 123 4.86 -23.35 14.90
C ASP A 123 5.57 -24.11 16.03
N PRO A 124 4.82 -24.72 16.97
CA PRO A 124 5.42 -25.47 18.07
C PRO A 124 6.33 -26.62 17.61
N GLU A 125 6.13 -27.18 16.41
CA GLU A 125 7.00 -28.24 15.88
C GLU A 125 8.44 -27.73 15.63
N GLU A 126 8.63 -26.44 15.39
CA GLU A 126 9.95 -25.83 15.19
C GLU A 126 10.74 -25.65 16.49
N LEU A 127 10.05 -25.62 17.64
CA LEU A 127 10.66 -25.27 18.91
C LEU A 127 11.51 -26.39 19.53
N SER A 128 11.58 -27.58 18.91
CA SER A 128 12.43 -28.73 19.30
C SER A 128 12.49 -29.08 20.79
N LEU A 129 11.53 -28.60 21.58
CA LEU A 129 11.36 -28.93 22.98
C LEU A 129 10.63 -30.27 23.03
N ARG A 130 11.26 -31.27 23.64
CA ARG A 130 10.57 -32.51 24.03
C ARG A 130 9.44 -32.13 24.98
N ASN A 131 8.23 -32.03 24.44
CA ASN A 131 7.02 -31.91 25.22
C ASN A 131 6.52 -33.34 25.46
N ASP A 132 6.60 -33.83 26.69
CA ASP A 132 6.03 -35.12 27.11
C ASP A 132 4.48 -35.04 27.24
N ASN A 133 3.87 -33.93 26.83
CA ASN A 133 2.43 -33.73 26.83
C ASN A 133 1.82 -34.08 25.46
N ASP A 134 0.73 -34.84 25.48
CA ASP A 134 -0.07 -35.17 24.30
C ASP A 134 -0.78 -33.95 23.67
N VAL A 135 -0.74 -32.80 24.35
CA VAL A 135 -1.34 -31.53 23.91
C VAL A 135 -0.25 -30.51 23.62
N VAL A 136 -0.20 -30.07 22.36
CA VAL A 136 0.69 -29.02 21.90
C VAL A 136 -0.11 -27.73 21.76
N ARG A 137 0.32 -26.68 22.47
CA ARG A 137 -0.29 -25.37 22.40
C ARG A 137 0.43 -24.51 21.35
N GLU A 138 -0.32 -23.92 20.43
CA GLU A 138 0.21 -22.90 19.51
C GLU A 138 0.79 -21.71 20.29
N THR A 139 1.90 -21.16 19.80
CA THR A 139 2.65 -20.13 20.50
C THR A 139 2.97 -18.96 19.58
N PHE A 140 3.48 -17.89 20.17
CA PHE A 140 3.79 -16.65 19.50
C PHE A 140 5.14 -16.13 19.96
N ARG A 141 5.65 -15.15 19.22
CA ARG A 141 6.81 -14.36 19.61
C ARG A 141 6.46 -12.87 19.56
N ILE A 142 7.01 -12.12 20.50
CA ILE A 142 6.98 -10.64 20.50
C ILE A 142 8.41 -10.20 20.23
N ASP A 143 8.62 -9.38 19.21
CA ASP A 143 9.94 -8.91 18.82
C ASP A 143 9.94 -7.38 18.64
N GLN A 144 11.11 -6.77 18.84
CA GLN A 144 11.38 -5.40 18.42
C GLN A 144 12.16 -5.40 17.11
N LYS A 145 11.86 -4.44 16.21
CA LYS A 145 12.55 -4.29 14.93
C LYS A 145 12.76 -2.81 14.60
N THR A 146 13.76 -2.53 13.77
CA THR A 146 14.00 -1.18 13.20
C THR A 146 13.59 -1.10 11.73
N ASP A 147 13.46 -2.25 11.06
CA ASP A 147 12.87 -2.34 9.73
C ASP A 147 11.35 -2.56 9.83
N PRO A 148 10.57 -2.10 8.83
CA PRO A 148 9.14 -2.35 8.79
C PRO A 148 8.77 -3.83 8.95
N PRO A 149 7.60 -4.14 9.55
CA PRO A 149 7.11 -5.51 9.69
C PRO A 149 6.95 -6.21 8.34
N SER A 150 7.30 -7.50 8.30
CA SER A 150 6.99 -8.38 7.17
C SER A 150 5.52 -8.84 7.20
N HIS A 151 5.04 -9.49 6.13
CA HIS A 151 3.68 -10.02 6.10
C HIS A 151 3.40 -11.09 7.18
N LEU A 152 4.42 -11.74 7.76
CA LEU A 152 4.27 -12.73 8.85
C LEU A 152 4.18 -12.09 10.25
N GLU A 153 4.31 -10.77 10.33
CA GLU A 153 4.41 -10.03 11.56
C GLU A 153 3.26 -9.01 11.63
N VAL A 154 2.63 -8.90 12.79
CA VAL A 154 1.58 -7.90 13.04
C VAL A 154 2.13 -6.82 13.96
N GLU A 155 2.18 -5.59 13.47
CA GLU A 155 2.56 -4.42 14.27
C GLU A 155 1.50 -4.14 15.35
N ILE A 156 1.94 -4.07 16.61
CA ILE A 156 1.07 -3.72 17.73
C ILE A 156 1.33 -2.30 18.25
N CYS A 157 2.52 -1.75 18.03
CA CYS A 157 2.83 -0.33 18.18
C CYS A 157 4.17 0.01 17.51
N ARG A 158 4.44 1.29 17.33
CA ARG A 158 5.79 1.81 17.03
C ARG A 158 6.16 2.95 17.98
N ILE A 159 7.45 3.23 18.10
CA ILE A 159 7.99 4.33 18.90
C ILE A 159 9.05 5.04 18.06
N ASN A 160 8.98 6.36 17.95
CA ASN A 160 10.07 7.15 17.39
C ASN A 160 11.09 7.41 18.51
N LEU A 161 12.12 6.58 18.60
CA LEU A 161 13.01 6.52 19.76
C LEU A 161 14.26 7.38 19.56
N GLU A 162 14.58 8.22 20.53
CA GLU A 162 15.80 9.02 20.53
C GLU A 162 17.06 8.18 20.80
N PRO A 163 18.21 8.50 20.17
CA PRO A 163 19.48 7.85 20.45
C PRO A 163 19.87 7.88 21.93
N GLY A 164 20.20 6.72 22.49
CA GLY A 164 20.72 6.60 23.86
C GLY A 164 19.70 6.75 24.97
N THR A 165 18.42 6.98 24.65
CA THR A 165 17.31 7.03 25.61
C THR A 165 16.36 5.86 25.37
N VAL A 166 15.93 5.21 26.46
CA VAL A 166 14.93 4.13 26.41
C VAL A 166 13.78 4.40 27.38
N GLN A 167 13.58 5.66 27.75
CA GLN A 167 12.38 6.07 28.47
C GLN A 167 11.25 6.17 27.46
N ILE A 168 10.16 5.44 27.71
CA ILE A 168 8.99 5.42 26.82
C ILE A 168 7.81 5.96 27.59
N GLY A 169 7.20 7.02 27.06
CA GLY A 169 6.05 7.71 27.61
C GLY A 169 4.73 7.24 27.00
N GLN A 170 3.65 7.57 27.72
CA GLN A 170 2.32 7.63 27.10
C GLN A 170 2.23 8.97 26.34
N PRO A 171 1.62 9.00 25.15
CA PRO A 171 1.37 10.26 24.48
C PRO A 171 0.37 11.12 25.24
N GLU A 172 0.65 12.42 25.35
CA GLU A 172 -0.33 13.40 25.86
C GLU A 172 -1.55 13.50 24.92
N GLU A 173 -1.30 13.46 23.62
CA GLU A 173 -2.31 13.44 22.56
C GLU A 173 -2.12 12.20 21.68
N VAL A 174 -3.05 11.25 21.77
CA VAL A 174 -2.96 9.92 21.15
C VAL A 174 -2.91 9.96 19.62
N LEU A 175 -3.41 11.04 19.00
CA LEU A 175 -3.37 11.23 17.56
C LEU A 175 -2.06 11.90 17.07
N PHE A 176 -1.25 12.45 17.99
CA PHE A 176 0.00 13.16 17.68
C PHE A 176 1.12 12.78 18.66
N PRO A 177 1.48 11.49 18.77
CA PRO A 177 2.57 11.03 19.62
C PRO A 177 3.90 11.67 19.23
N GLN A 178 4.66 12.09 20.23
CA GLN A 178 5.97 12.69 20.10
C GLN A 178 7.09 11.63 20.13
N VAL A 179 8.33 12.10 20.00
CA VAL A 179 9.53 11.29 20.20
C VAL A 179 9.50 10.65 21.60
N ASN A 180 9.92 9.39 21.70
CA ASN A 180 9.89 8.55 22.90
C ASN A 180 8.48 8.25 23.45
N GLU A 181 7.41 8.50 22.70
CA GLU A 181 6.05 8.13 23.08
C GLU A 181 5.53 6.94 22.26
N LEU A 182 4.59 6.19 22.84
CA LEU A 182 3.90 5.12 22.11
C LEU A 182 3.03 5.66 20.99
N ASP A 183 3.21 5.12 19.79
CA ASP A 183 2.33 5.36 18.64
C ASP A 183 1.54 4.10 18.31
N LEU A 184 0.22 4.18 18.46
CA LEU A 184 -0.73 3.10 18.18
C LEU A 184 -1.52 3.31 16.87
N ARG A 185 -1.28 4.42 16.15
CA ARG A 185 -2.11 4.84 15.00
C ARG A 185 -1.95 3.95 13.77
N TYR A 186 -0.86 3.18 13.71
CA TYR A 186 -0.50 2.35 12.56
C TYR A 186 -0.89 0.88 12.70
N ARG A 187 -1.59 0.53 13.78
CA ARG A 187 -2.11 -0.82 14.00
C ARG A 187 -3.16 -1.13 12.93
N ILE A 188 -2.90 -2.15 12.12
CA ILE A 188 -3.84 -2.61 11.09
C ILE A 188 -4.87 -3.53 11.73
N ALA A 189 -6.15 -3.25 11.51
CA ALA A 189 -7.23 -4.15 11.90
C ALA A 189 -7.40 -5.24 10.84
N ALA A 190 -7.67 -6.47 11.27
CA ALA A 190 -8.07 -7.53 10.36
C ALA A 190 -9.39 -7.13 9.66
N ARG A 191 -9.40 -7.17 8.33
CA ARG A 191 -10.53 -6.70 7.51
C ARG A 191 -10.64 -7.50 6.22
N SER A 192 -11.72 -7.29 5.48
CA SER A 192 -11.86 -7.87 4.13
C SER A 192 -10.76 -7.36 3.20
N ARG A 193 -10.29 -8.24 2.32
CA ARG A 193 -9.24 -7.93 1.37
C ARG A 193 -9.79 -7.04 0.24
N PRO A 194 -9.13 -5.92 -0.11
CA PRO A 194 -9.48 -5.16 -1.30
C PRO A 194 -9.25 -6.03 -2.54
N GLN A 195 -10.15 -5.90 -3.51
CA GLN A 195 -10.07 -6.59 -4.78
C GLN A 195 -9.03 -5.92 -5.70
N VAL A 196 -8.80 -4.63 -5.50
CA VAL A 196 -7.91 -3.80 -6.31
C VAL A 196 -6.98 -3.03 -5.37
N VAL A 197 -5.67 -3.16 -5.59
CA VAL A 197 -4.65 -2.33 -4.92
C VAL A 197 -3.95 -1.55 -6.00
N VAL A 198 -3.96 -0.22 -5.90
CA VAL A 198 -3.37 0.67 -6.89
C VAL A 198 -2.15 1.36 -6.32
N LYS A 199 -1.07 1.36 -7.09
CA LYS A 199 0.16 2.10 -6.81
C LYS A 199 0.35 3.21 -7.83
N THR A 200 0.77 4.37 -7.34
CA THR A 200 1.02 5.56 -8.17
C THR A 200 2.39 6.11 -7.89
N ALA A 201 3.09 6.50 -8.94
CA ALA A 201 4.36 7.20 -8.84
C ALA A 201 4.31 8.53 -9.61
N MET A 202 5.26 9.38 -9.30
CA MET A 202 5.53 10.60 -10.06
C MET A 202 7.02 10.71 -10.38
N LEU A 203 7.36 11.39 -11.47
CA LEU A 203 8.76 11.68 -11.76
C LEU A 203 9.31 12.65 -10.73
N SER A 204 10.50 12.33 -10.19
CA SER A 204 11.18 13.12 -9.18
C SER A 204 11.46 14.55 -9.66
N PRO A 205 11.32 15.60 -8.81
CA PRO A 205 11.74 16.95 -9.15
C PRO A 205 13.20 17.01 -9.60
N GLN A 206 14.08 16.24 -8.97
CA GLN A 206 15.49 16.19 -9.35
C GLN A 206 15.71 15.49 -10.70
N ALA A 207 14.82 14.57 -11.10
CA ALA A 207 14.84 13.96 -12.43
C ALA A 207 14.33 14.92 -13.52
N SER A 208 13.57 15.97 -13.15
CA SER A 208 13.00 16.95 -14.09
C SER A 208 13.97 18.02 -14.60
N ARG A 209 15.29 17.86 -14.37
CA ARG A 209 16.34 18.82 -14.77
C ARG A 209 16.07 20.28 -14.34
N GLY A 210 15.35 20.48 -13.24
CA GLY A 210 15.03 21.79 -12.68
C GLY A 210 13.73 22.43 -13.20
N MET A 211 12.95 21.76 -14.04
CA MET A 211 11.66 22.26 -14.55
C MET A 211 10.51 22.14 -13.55
N MET A 212 10.67 21.30 -12.52
CA MET A 212 9.79 21.25 -11.37
C MET A 212 10.59 21.60 -10.12
N SER A 213 10.13 22.64 -9.41
CA SER A 213 10.69 22.98 -8.11
C SER A 213 10.36 21.89 -7.08
N GLU A 214 11.17 21.78 -6.03
CA GLU A 214 10.88 20.85 -4.92
C GLU A 214 9.52 21.16 -4.26
N ALA A 215 9.11 22.42 -4.25
CA ALA A 215 7.82 22.86 -3.71
C ALA A 215 6.65 22.37 -4.57
N GLU A 216 6.72 22.54 -5.90
CA GLU A 216 5.70 22.03 -6.83
C GLU A 216 5.63 20.50 -6.78
N GLY A 217 6.78 19.83 -6.77
CA GLY A 217 6.81 18.37 -6.66
C GLY A 217 6.21 17.86 -5.35
N LYS A 218 6.49 18.55 -4.23
CA LYS A 218 5.85 18.25 -2.94
C LYS A 218 4.34 18.46 -3.00
N TYR A 219 3.88 19.56 -3.60
CA TYR A 219 2.45 19.87 -3.75
C TYR A 219 1.72 18.79 -4.56
N CYS A 220 2.24 18.41 -5.73
CA CYS A 220 1.65 17.34 -6.56
C CYS A 220 1.61 16.00 -5.80
N ARG A 221 2.71 15.65 -5.12
CA ARG A 221 2.80 14.42 -4.32
C ARG A 221 1.76 14.37 -3.21
N GLU A 222 1.57 15.47 -2.49
CA GLU A 222 0.57 15.58 -1.42
C GLU A 222 -0.85 15.43 -1.97
N ASN A 223 -1.18 16.09 -3.08
CA ASN A 223 -2.50 15.98 -3.70
C ASN A 223 -2.81 14.53 -4.15
N LEU A 224 -1.84 13.86 -4.77
CA LEU A 224 -1.96 12.44 -5.13
C LEU A 224 -2.15 11.57 -3.87
N ALA A 225 -1.38 11.80 -2.81
CA ALA A 225 -1.54 11.07 -1.55
C ALA A 225 -2.94 11.25 -0.94
N PHE A 226 -3.51 12.46 -1.02
CA PHE A 226 -4.89 12.73 -0.58
C PHE A 226 -5.93 12.02 -1.44
N LEU A 227 -5.73 11.93 -2.78
CA LEU A 227 -6.55 11.07 -3.63
C LEU A 227 -6.50 9.62 -3.13
N MET A 228 -5.30 9.08 -2.90
CA MET A 228 -5.12 7.69 -2.44
C MET A 228 -5.80 7.41 -1.10
N HIS A 229 -5.76 8.36 -0.16
CA HIS A 229 -6.51 8.27 1.09
C HIS A 229 -8.04 8.24 0.91
N SER A 230 -8.56 8.86 -0.15
CA SER A 230 -10.00 8.87 -0.43
C SER A 230 -10.52 7.57 -1.06
N VAL A 231 -9.63 6.77 -1.70
CA VAL A 231 -9.98 5.58 -2.48
C VAL A 231 -10.83 4.60 -1.68
N GLU A 232 -10.33 4.12 -0.53
CA GLU A 232 -11.02 3.10 0.26
C GLU A 232 -12.35 3.62 0.85
N SER A 233 -12.43 4.91 1.13
CA SER A 233 -13.64 5.54 1.68
C SER A 233 -14.75 5.68 0.65
N LEU A 234 -14.39 5.83 -0.64
CA LEU A 234 -15.33 6.02 -1.74
C LEU A 234 -15.64 4.72 -2.50
N ASP A 235 -14.66 3.81 -2.64
CA ASP A 235 -14.85 2.44 -3.13
C ASP A 235 -14.12 1.44 -2.21
N PRO A 236 -14.83 0.79 -1.26
CA PRO A 236 -14.23 -0.17 -0.32
C PRO A 236 -13.60 -1.41 -0.96
N ARG A 237 -13.82 -1.65 -2.27
CA ARG A 237 -13.17 -2.74 -3.00
C ARG A 237 -11.76 -2.37 -3.43
N MET A 238 -11.44 -1.07 -3.46
CA MET A 238 -10.16 -0.54 -3.88
C MET A 238 -9.37 -0.05 -2.67
N GLN A 239 -8.04 -0.18 -2.74
CA GLN A 239 -7.10 0.44 -1.82
C GLN A 239 -6.06 1.20 -2.64
N GLY A 240 -5.85 2.47 -2.31
CA GLY A 240 -4.71 3.24 -2.81
C GLY A 240 -3.55 3.15 -1.84
N ILE A 241 -2.33 2.88 -2.32
CA ILE A 241 -1.11 3.08 -1.53
C ILE A 241 -0.83 4.59 -1.44
N SER A 242 -0.96 5.19 -0.25
CA SER A 242 -0.80 6.65 -0.09
C SER A 242 0.63 7.17 -0.25
N GLU A 243 1.62 6.29 -0.12
CA GLU A 243 3.02 6.64 -0.38
C GLU A 243 3.25 6.74 -1.89
N ILE A 244 3.34 7.97 -2.38
CA ILE A 244 3.60 8.26 -3.79
C ILE A 244 5.11 8.24 -4.03
N GLU A 245 5.56 7.23 -4.76
CA GLU A 245 6.98 7.07 -5.09
C GLU A 245 7.46 8.19 -6.03
N GLN A 246 8.63 8.75 -5.75
CA GLN A 246 9.32 9.70 -6.62
C GLN A 246 10.47 8.97 -7.32
N ILE A 247 10.38 8.86 -8.66
CA ILE A 247 11.26 7.99 -9.44
C ILE A 247 12.15 8.76 -10.41
N TYR A 248 13.19 8.11 -10.92
CA TYR A 248 14.07 8.62 -11.99
C TYR A 248 13.84 7.94 -13.35
N PHE A 249 12.93 6.97 -13.40
CA PHE A 249 12.58 6.18 -14.59
C PHE A 249 13.77 5.36 -15.15
N ILE A 250 13.99 4.20 -14.53
CA ILE A 250 15.14 3.31 -14.75
C ILE A 250 14.76 1.89 -15.21
N GLY A 251 13.47 1.60 -15.42
CA GLY A 251 12.99 0.38 -16.10
C GLY A 251 12.58 -0.79 -15.20
N ASN A 252 12.51 -0.59 -13.88
CA ASN A 252 12.09 -1.62 -12.90
C ASN A 252 10.87 -1.19 -12.06
N GLU A 253 10.04 -0.33 -12.62
CA GLU A 253 8.93 0.31 -11.94
C GLU A 253 7.73 -0.63 -11.71
N ASP A 254 7.29 -0.77 -10.46
CA ASP A 254 6.10 -1.54 -10.07
C ASP A 254 4.96 -0.64 -9.56
N PHE A 255 4.46 0.24 -10.43
CA PHE A 255 3.25 1.03 -10.19
C PHE A 255 2.32 1.02 -11.41
N ASP A 256 1.03 1.27 -11.16
CA ASP A 256 -0.03 1.14 -12.17
C ASP A 256 -0.25 2.44 -12.96
N LEU A 257 -0.04 3.57 -12.27
CA LEU A 257 -0.19 4.92 -12.80
C LEU A 257 1.09 5.74 -12.61
N LEU A 258 1.63 6.28 -13.70
CA LEU A 258 2.65 7.32 -13.67
C LEU A 258 1.99 8.69 -13.83
N TYR A 259 2.18 9.59 -12.88
CA TYR A 259 1.80 10.99 -13.02
C TYR A 259 2.99 11.83 -13.53
N LEU A 260 2.76 12.60 -14.59
CA LEU A 260 3.70 13.55 -15.15
C LEU A 260 3.01 14.91 -15.34
N THR A 261 3.78 15.98 -15.18
CA THR A 261 3.37 17.29 -15.70
C THR A 261 3.77 17.43 -17.16
N GLU A 262 3.05 18.26 -17.90
CA GLU A 262 3.37 18.65 -19.28
C GLU A 262 4.86 19.07 -19.44
N LYS A 263 5.41 19.83 -18.49
CA LYS A 263 6.83 20.24 -18.52
C LYS A 263 7.80 19.07 -18.39
N GLN A 264 7.47 18.09 -17.55
CA GLN A 264 8.32 16.92 -17.34
C GLN A 264 8.37 16.02 -18.56
N THR A 265 7.27 15.93 -19.32
CA THR A 265 7.21 15.08 -20.52
C THR A 265 8.14 15.52 -21.65
N ARG A 266 8.41 16.83 -21.77
CA ARG A 266 9.29 17.36 -22.84
C ARG A 266 10.78 17.06 -22.65
N GLU A 267 11.19 16.78 -21.42
CA GLU A 267 12.60 16.61 -21.05
C GLU A 267 13.02 15.14 -20.92
N LEU A 268 12.11 14.21 -21.24
CA LEU A 268 12.44 12.79 -21.28
C LEU A 268 13.50 12.54 -22.35
N ASP A 269 14.60 11.91 -21.96
CA ASP A 269 15.62 11.50 -22.94
C ASP A 269 15.23 10.22 -23.68
N ASN A 270 15.96 9.88 -24.75
CA ASN A 270 15.65 8.72 -25.58
C ASN A 270 15.60 7.40 -24.79
N ASN A 271 16.42 7.25 -23.74
CA ASN A 271 16.41 6.05 -22.91
C ASN A 271 15.14 6.02 -22.06
N GLN A 272 14.74 7.16 -21.48
CA GLN A 272 13.47 7.27 -20.77
C GLN A 272 12.26 7.07 -21.70
N LEU A 273 12.31 7.52 -22.95
CA LEU A 273 11.26 7.27 -23.94
C LEU A 273 11.12 5.78 -24.26
N GLU A 274 12.24 5.05 -24.45
CA GLU A 274 12.22 3.60 -24.65
C GLU A 274 11.60 2.86 -23.46
N ILE A 275 11.99 3.25 -22.23
CA ILE A 275 11.40 2.70 -21.01
C ILE A 275 9.89 3.02 -20.94
N LEU A 276 9.46 4.21 -21.39
CA LEU A 276 8.07 4.63 -21.36
C LEU A 276 7.22 3.84 -22.35
N GLY A 277 7.78 3.55 -23.52
CA GLY A 277 7.18 2.66 -24.50
C GLY A 277 6.94 1.27 -23.89
N GLY A 278 7.98 0.65 -23.33
CA GLY A 278 7.85 -0.65 -22.65
C GLY A 278 6.85 -0.61 -21.48
N TYR A 279 6.84 0.49 -20.71
CA TYR A 279 5.88 0.70 -19.64
C TYR A 279 4.42 0.69 -20.15
N LEU A 280 4.12 1.40 -21.24
CA LEU A 280 2.79 1.43 -21.86
C LEU A 280 2.39 0.08 -22.48
N GLU A 281 3.35 -0.64 -23.09
CA GLU A 281 3.13 -1.96 -23.70
C GLU A 281 2.70 -3.01 -22.68
N THR A 282 3.20 -2.94 -21.44
CA THR A 282 2.76 -3.79 -20.31
C THR A 282 1.36 -3.44 -19.76
N GLY A 283 0.62 -2.57 -20.44
CA GLY A 283 -0.74 -2.18 -20.07
C GLY A 283 -0.81 -1.13 -18.96
N ARG A 284 0.31 -0.56 -18.54
CA ARG A 284 0.32 0.49 -17.51
C ARG A 284 -0.10 1.84 -18.11
N THR A 285 -0.40 2.80 -17.23
CA THR A 285 -1.03 4.07 -17.62
C THR A 285 -0.17 5.26 -17.23
N VAL A 286 -0.13 6.26 -18.11
CA VAL A 286 0.53 7.54 -17.86
C VAL A 286 -0.53 8.63 -17.86
N LEU A 287 -0.58 9.43 -16.80
CA LEU A 287 -1.44 10.59 -16.69
C LEU A 287 -0.60 11.86 -16.83
N ILE A 288 -0.92 12.68 -17.81
CA ILE A 288 -0.26 13.96 -18.09
C ILE A 288 -1.29 15.06 -17.91
N GLU A 289 -0.99 16.02 -17.04
CA GLU A 289 -1.83 17.19 -16.80
C GLU A 289 -1.24 18.43 -17.48
N ILE A 290 -2.08 19.09 -18.29
CA ILE A 290 -1.76 20.28 -19.07
C ILE A 290 -2.50 21.47 -18.44
N PRO A 291 -1.77 22.47 -17.91
CA PRO A 291 -2.39 23.64 -17.32
C PRO A 291 -3.15 24.46 -18.37
N ILE A 292 -4.22 25.14 -17.93
CA ILE A 292 -4.91 26.13 -18.74
C ILE A 292 -4.14 27.44 -18.62
N ASP A 293 -3.36 27.75 -19.65
CA ASP A 293 -2.58 28.98 -19.80
C ASP A 293 -2.59 29.48 -21.26
N ASP A 294 -1.88 30.57 -21.54
CA ASP A 294 -1.82 31.18 -22.88
C ASP A 294 -1.22 30.23 -23.95
N ASP A 295 -0.45 29.23 -23.53
CA ASP A 295 0.24 28.28 -24.41
C ASP A 295 -0.52 26.95 -24.58
N LEU A 296 -1.71 26.81 -23.98
CA LEU A 296 -2.51 25.57 -23.94
C LEU A 296 -2.61 24.86 -25.30
N ASN A 297 -3.02 25.58 -26.35
CA ASN A 297 -3.23 24.98 -27.68
C ASN A 297 -1.93 24.43 -28.27
N GLN A 298 -0.82 25.13 -28.04
CA GLN A 298 0.49 24.71 -28.50
C GLN A 298 0.98 23.50 -27.70
N ASN A 299 0.87 23.56 -26.37
CA ASN A 299 1.28 22.49 -25.45
C ASN A 299 0.52 21.19 -25.73
N PHE A 300 -0.81 21.29 -25.90
CA PHE A 300 -1.64 20.14 -26.27
C PHE A 300 -1.25 19.55 -27.62
N LYS A 301 -1.09 20.40 -28.65
CA LYS A 301 -0.68 19.94 -29.98
C LYS A 301 0.67 19.23 -29.93
N GLU A 302 1.68 19.83 -29.30
CA GLU A 302 3.01 19.24 -29.15
C GLU A 302 2.97 17.88 -28.46
N LEU A 303 2.22 17.73 -27.36
CA LEU A 303 2.09 16.44 -26.67
C LEU A 303 1.37 15.38 -27.50
N THR A 304 0.33 15.76 -28.25
CA THR A 304 -0.37 14.81 -29.13
C THR A 304 0.49 14.39 -30.32
N ASP A 305 1.25 15.30 -30.91
CA ASP A 305 2.20 15.01 -31.98
C ASP A 305 3.32 14.11 -31.45
N TRP A 306 3.90 14.43 -30.29
CA TRP A 306 4.91 13.62 -29.61
C TRP A 306 4.41 12.20 -29.32
N GLY A 307 3.22 12.04 -28.73
CA GLY A 307 2.66 10.72 -28.45
C GLY A 307 2.39 9.90 -29.72
N LYS A 308 2.08 10.56 -30.83
CA LYS A 308 1.91 9.91 -32.14
C LYS A 308 3.25 9.52 -32.76
N GLU A 309 4.26 10.38 -32.68
CA GLU A 309 5.57 10.15 -33.29
C GLU A 309 6.38 9.09 -32.53
N GLU A 310 6.42 9.16 -31.20
CA GLU A 310 7.22 8.26 -30.36
C GLU A 310 6.53 6.92 -30.06
N PHE A 311 5.20 6.93 -29.91
CA PHE A 311 4.45 5.75 -29.43
C PHE A 311 3.34 5.30 -30.37
N ASN A 312 3.21 5.92 -31.56
CA ASN A 312 2.15 5.61 -32.53
C ASN A 312 0.72 5.70 -31.92
N LEU A 313 0.52 6.64 -31.01
CA LEU A 313 -0.76 6.83 -30.34
C LEU A 313 -1.72 7.67 -31.17
N ASN A 314 -3.00 7.33 -31.08
CA ASN A 314 -4.09 8.14 -31.62
C ASN A 314 -5.01 8.56 -30.48
N PHE A 315 -4.99 9.85 -30.14
CA PHE A 315 -5.79 10.38 -29.06
C PHE A 315 -7.25 10.57 -29.49
N ILE A 316 -8.16 10.11 -28.63
CA ILE A 316 -9.58 10.33 -28.75
C ILE A 316 -10.09 11.11 -27.54
N ASP A 317 -11.00 12.05 -27.79
CA ASP A 317 -11.66 12.83 -26.75
C ASP A 317 -12.73 12.00 -26.00
N TRP A 318 -13.28 12.61 -24.94
CA TRP A 318 -14.34 12.04 -24.13
C TRP A 318 -15.56 11.56 -24.92
N ASP A 319 -16.03 12.34 -25.89
CA ASP A 319 -17.25 12.06 -26.64
C ASP A 319 -17.09 10.85 -27.57
N ARG A 320 -15.86 10.62 -28.04
CA ARG A 320 -15.50 9.48 -28.89
C ARG A 320 -15.22 8.19 -28.11
N LEU A 321 -15.10 8.24 -26.79
CA LEU A 321 -15.06 7.03 -25.96
C LEU A 321 -16.40 6.29 -26.05
N ILE A 322 -16.35 4.97 -26.22
CA ILE A 322 -17.54 4.10 -26.20
C ILE A 322 -18.35 4.28 -24.91
N THR A 323 -19.66 4.04 -24.96
CA THR A 323 -20.58 4.37 -23.86
C THR A 323 -20.25 3.65 -22.55
N ASP A 324 -19.78 2.42 -22.63
CA ASP A 324 -19.38 1.56 -21.50
C ASP A 324 -17.88 1.62 -21.20
N HIS A 325 -17.16 2.62 -21.72
CA HIS A 325 -15.74 2.79 -21.45
C HIS A 325 -15.49 2.96 -19.94
N LEU A 326 -14.48 2.28 -19.39
CA LEU A 326 -14.24 2.23 -17.94
C LEU A 326 -14.13 3.62 -17.29
N LEU A 327 -13.46 4.58 -17.94
CA LEU A 327 -13.37 5.97 -17.46
C LEU A 327 -14.74 6.66 -17.28
N LYS A 328 -15.77 6.22 -18.02
CA LYS A 328 -17.14 6.73 -17.95
C LYS A 328 -17.98 6.03 -16.89
N VAL A 329 -17.74 4.75 -16.62
CA VAL A 329 -18.70 3.92 -15.85
C VAL A 329 -18.13 3.27 -14.59
N HIS A 330 -16.81 3.25 -14.37
CA HIS A 330 -16.21 2.49 -13.28
C HIS A 330 -15.11 3.21 -12.49
N PRO A 331 -15.18 3.19 -11.14
CA PRO A 331 -16.32 2.70 -10.34
C PRO A 331 -17.53 3.65 -10.31
N PHE A 332 -17.36 4.91 -10.71
CA PHE A 332 -18.41 5.92 -10.71
C PHE A 332 -18.86 6.27 -12.13
N LEU A 333 -20.14 6.64 -12.27
CA LEU A 333 -20.73 7.02 -13.55
C LEU A 333 -20.52 8.51 -13.83
N PHE A 334 -19.94 8.82 -14.99
CA PHE A 334 -19.75 10.16 -15.52
C PHE A 334 -20.34 10.26 -16.92
N ALA A 335 -21.28 11.18 -17.12
CA ALA A 335 -21.75 11.55 -18.45
C ALA A 335 -20.81 12.56 -19.11
N ILE A 336 -20.19 13.42 -18.30
CA ILE A 336 -19.20 14.43 -18.68
C ILE A 336 -18.04 14.42 -17.68
N PRO A 337 -16.83 14.87 -18.06
CA PRO A 337 -15.73 15.06 -17.13
C PRO A 337 -16.09 16.10 -16.03
N PRO A 338 -15.41 16.06 -14.87
CA PRO A 338 -15.62 17.02 -13.79
C PRO A 338 -15.26 18.46 -14.17
N THR A 339 -15.75 19.41 -13.38
CA THR A 339 -15.30 20.80 -13.41
C THR A 339 -14.45 21.09 -12.18
N VAL A 340 -13.40 21.90 -12.33
CA VAL A 340 -12.58 22.41 -11.22
C VAL A 340 -12.49 23.93 -11.33
N ASN A 341 -12.78 24.66 -10.25
CA ASN A 341 -12.92 26.12 -10.27
C ASN A 341 -13.91 26.62 -11.33
N TYR A 342 -15.03 25.90 -11.50
CA TYR A 342 -16.04 26.17 -12.54
C TYR A 342 -15.56 26.02 -14.00
N GLU A 343 -14.33 25.57 -14.23
CA GLU A 343 -13.81 25.27 -15.57
C GLU A 343 -13.92 23.76 -15.85
N PRO A 344 -14.50 23.34 -16.99
CA PRO A 344 -14.57 21.93 -17.36
C PRO A 344 -13.17 21.41 -17.65
N ILE A 345 -12.85 20.21 -17.16
CA ILE A 345 -11.65 19.51 -17.63
C ILE A 345 -11.93 18.84 -18.96
N GLU A 346 -10.94 18.75 -19.82
CA GLU A 346 -10.99 17.95 -21.03
C GLU A 346 -10.09 16.73 -20.88
N LEU A 347 -10.53 15.57 -21.40
CA LEU A 347 -9.79 14.33 -21.34
C LEU A 347 -9.57 13.77 -22.75
N PHE A 348 -8.33 13.35 -23.01
CA PHE A 348 -7.94 12.65 -24.22
C PHE A 348 -7.21 11.35 -23.86
N LEU A 349 -7.54 10.26 -24.54
CA LEU A 349 -6.97 8.93 -24.30
C LEU A 349 -6.29 8.39 -25.55
N GLY A 350 -5.04 7.90 -25.41
CA GLY A 350 -4.29 7.22 -26.47
C GLY A 350 -3.42 6.09 -25.91
N GLY A 351 -3.77 4.83 -26.18
CA GLY A 351 -2.94 3.65 -25.89
C GLY A 351 -2.40 3.49 -24.45
N GLY A 352 -3.11 4.02 -23.44
CA GLY A 352 -2.67 4.01 -22.03
C GLY A 352 -2.11 5.35 -21.55
N MET A 353 -1.93 6.31 -22.44
CA MET A 353 -1.64 7.70 -22.08
C MET A 353 -2.95 8.49 -21.98
N ILE A 354 -3.14 9.18 -20.86
CA ILE A 354 -4.28 10.06 -20.59
C ILE A 354 -3.75 11.49 -20.49
N LEU A 355 -4.26 12.37 -21.34
CA LEU A 355 -4.01 13.81 -21.26
C LEU A 355 -5.23 14.46 -20.62
N ILE A 356 -5.00 15.29 -19.61
CA ILE A 356 -6.02 16.12 -18.98
C ILE A 356 -5.66 17.58 -19.19
N ILE A 357 -6.55 18.33 -19.84
CA ILE A 357 -6.49 19.79 -19.84
C ILE A 357 -7.27 20.29 -18.63
N GLY A 358 -6.60 21.01 -17.74
CA GLY A 358 -7.20 21.52 -16.51
C GLY A 358 -6.30 21.37 -15.29
N SER A 359 -6.90 21.56 -14.12
CA SER A 359 -6.24 21.46 -12.80
C SER A 359 -6.90 20.39 -11.92
N LEU A 360 -7.17 19.21 -12.47
CA LEU A 360 -7.81 18.10 -11.76
C LEU A 360 -7.06 17.74 -10.48
N SER A 361 -5.73 17.65 -10.52
CA SER A 361 -4.95 17.23 -9.35
C SER A 361 -5.04 18.23 -8.20
N LYS A 362 -5.30 19.52 -8.46
CA LYS A 362 -5.52 20.53 -7.41
C LYS A 362 -6.75 20.21 -6.56
N ALA A 363 -7.80 19.67 -7.18
CA ALA A 363 -9.05 19.34 -6.49
C ALA A 363 -8.94 18.10 -5.58
N TRP A 364 -7.84 17.35 -5.64
CA TRP A 364 -7.57 16.25 -4.71
C TRP A 364 -6.90 16.70 -3.41
N GLY A 365 -6.24 17.87 -3.43
CA GLY A 365 -5.49 18.39 -2.30
C GLY A 365 -6.33 19.05 -1.21
N ILE A 366 -5.72 19.26 -0.04
CA ILE A 366 -6.33 20.00 1.09
C ILE A 366 -6.06 21.52 1.06
N ASN A 367 -5.10 21.95 0.23
CA ASN A 367 -4.61 23.33 0.21
C ASN A 367 -5.53 24.30 -0.58
N GLU A 368 -6.45 23.77 -1.39
CA GLU A 368 -7.40 24.56 -2.18
C GLU A 368 -8.65 24.91 -1.35
N HIS A 369 -8.52 25.93 -0.49
CA HIS A 369 -9.58 26.31 0.46
C HIS A 369 -10.83 26.93 -0.18
N THR A 370 -10.80 27.24 -1.48
CA THR A 370 -11.89 27.89 -2.20
C THR A 370 -12.77 26.92 -2.98
N LEU A 371 -12.35 25.67 -3.15
CA LEU A 371 -13.10 24.69 -3.95
C LEU A 371 -14.35 24.23 -3.19
N PRO A 372 -15.54 24.23 -3.85
CA PRO A 372 -16.73 23.62 -3.28
C PRO A 372 -16.52 22.13 -3.01
N ARG A 373 -17.09 21.64 -1.89
CA ARG A 373 -17.02 20.20 -1.55
C ARG A 373 -17.53 19.29 -2.66
N THR A 374 -18.50 19.74 -3.45
CA THR A 374 -19.03 19.00 -4.61
C THR A 374 -17.99 18.82 -5.70
N GLU A 375 -17.18 19.84 -6.01
CA GLU A 375 -16.08 19.73 -6.98
C GLU A 375 -15.00 18.79 -6.46
N ILE A 376 -14.57 18.95 -5.20
CA ILE A 376 -13.59 18.06 -4.56
C ILE A 376 -14.04 16.60 -4.65
N ARG A 377 -15.29 16.33 -4.26
CA ARG A 377 -15.85 14.96 -4.30
C ARG A 377 -15.91 14.41 -5.72
N THR A 378 -16.37 15.22 -6.68
CA THR A 378 -16.52 14.79 -8.07
C THR A 378 -15.15 14.53 -8.70
N ALA A 379 -14.15 15.35 -8.40
CA ALA A 379 -12.76 15.15 -8.79
C ALA A 379 -12.16 13.89 -8.15
N GLN A 380 -12.43 13.61 -6.87
CA GLN A 380 -11.99 12.37 -6.21
C GLN A 380 -12.62 11.13 -6.85
N GLU A 381 -13.94 11.13 -7.05
CA GLU A 381 -14.65 10.04 -7.73
C GLU A 381 -14.08 9.82 -9.14
N PHE A 382 -13.79 10.88 -9.89
CA PHE A 382 -13.17 10.77 -11.21
C PHE A 382 -11.71 10.29 -11.15
N GLY A 383 -10.94 10.75 -10.16
CA GLY A 383 -9.59 10.25 -9.89
C GLY A 383 -9.58 8.75 -9.63
N ILE A 384 -10.59 8.23 -8.92
CA ILE A 384 -10.74 6.79 -8.68
C ILE A 384 -11.08 6.04 -9.99
N ASN A 385 -11.87 6.62 -10.91
CA ASN A 385 -12.06 6.04 -12.24
C ASN A 385 -10.74 5.92 -13.01
N LEU A 386 -9.87 6.94 -12.95
CA LEU A 386 -8.54 6.91 -13.58
C LEU A 386 -7.67 5.79 -12.98
N LEU A 387 -7.66 5.67 -11.64
CA LEU A 387 -6.92 4.63 -10.92
C LEU A 387 -7.44 3.23 -11.25
N TYR A 388 -8.76 3.04 -11.30
CA TYR A 388 -9.38 1.77 -11.68
C TYR A 388 -9.04 1.39 -13.13
N PHE A 389 -9.13 2.34 -14.06
CA PHE A 389 -8.72 2.13 -15.45
C PHE A 389 -7.25 1.71 -15.54
N ALA A 390 -6.35 2.40 -14.83
CA ALA A 390 -4.93 2.10 -14.85
C ALA A 390 -4.62 0.67 -14.36
N TRP A 391 -5.20 0.29 -13.23
CA TRP A 391 -5.09 -1.06 -12.70
C TRP A 391 -5.69 -2.12 -13.64
N TYR A 392 -6.92 -1.88 -14.13
CA TYR A 392 -7.64 -2.84 -14.95
C TYR A 392 -6.94 -3.08 -16.29
N ARG A 393 -6.42 -2.01 -16.91
CA ARG A 393 -5.65 -2.10 -18.17
C ARG A 393 -4.41 -2.99 -17.97
N ARG A 394 -3.60 -2.71 -16.94
CA ARG A 394 -2.42 -3.53 -16.60
C ARG A 394 -2.83 -4.98 -16.36
N HIS A 395 -3.85 -5.20 -15.53
CA HIS A 395 -4.33 -6.54 -15.19
C HIS A 395 -4.75 -7.33 -16.42
N GLN A 396 -5.55 -6.75 -17.32
CA GLN A 396 -5.97 -7.42 -18.55
C GLN A 396 -4.79 -7.70 -19.49
N THR A 397 -3.84 -6.77 -19.63
CA THR A 397 -2.65 -7.01 -20.45
C THR A 397 -1.83 -8.18 -19.91
N GLN A 398 -1.60 -8.24 -18.60
CA GLN A 398 -0.87 -9.36 -17.97
C GLN A 398 -1.57 -10.71 -18.16
N LEU A 399 -2.90 -10.74 -18.19
CA LEU A 399 -3.66 -11.97 -18.48
C LEU A 399 -3.49 -12.46 -19.92
N LEU A 400 -3.08 -11.58 -20.84
CA LEU A 400 -2.83 -11.92 -22.25
C LEU A 400 -1.36 -12.29 -22.50
N GLU A 401 -0.45 -12.06 -21.55
CA GLU A 401 0.95 -12.44 -21.69
C GLU A 401 1.07 -13.97 -21.79
N VAL A 402 1.71 -14.44 -22.87
CA VAL A 402 2.00 -15.86 -23.05
C VAL A 402 3.09 -16.24 -22.07
N VAL A 403 2.74 -17.01 -21.04
CA VAL A 403 3.73 -17.59 -20.12
C VAL A 403 4.62 -18.52 -20.94
N SER A 404 5.90 -18.16 -21.06
CA SER A 404 6.92 -19.05 -21.62
C SER A 404 7.12 -20.18 -20.61
N GLU A 405 6.83 -21.43 -21.00
CA GLU A 405 7.06 -22.63 -20.16
C GLU A 405 8.54 -22.87 -19.83
#